data_AF-A0A4Y8SYJ8-F1
#
_entry.id   AF-A0A4Y8SYJ8-F1
#
_cell.length_a   1.000
_cell.length_b   1.000
_cell.length_c   1.000
_cell.angle_alpha   90.00
_cell.angle_beta   90.00
_cell.angle_gamma   90.00
#
_symmetry.space_group_name_H-M   'P 1'
#
loop_
_entity.id
_entity.type
_entity.pdbx_description
1 polymer ?
#
loop_
_entity_poly.entity_id
_entity_poly.type
_entity_poly.pdbx_seq_one_letter_code
_entity_poly.pdbx_strand_id
1 'polypeptide(L)' 'NYIYYYNNKRIKAKLKGLPPVKYRIQSLLAA' A
#
# COMPACT_ATOMS: atom_id res chain seq x y z
N ASN A 1 2.40 0.69 17.35
CA ASN A 1 2.32 -0.56 16.57
C ASN A 1 2.94 -0.36 15.18
N TYR A 2 4.20 -0.77 15.03
CA TYR A 2 5.05 -0.54 13.86
C TYR A 2 4.51 -1.15 12.56
N ILE A 3 3.92 -2.34 12.64
CA ILE A 3 3.39 -3.08 11.49
C ILE A 3 2.24 -2.31 10.83
N TYR A 4 1.31 -1.78 11.64
CA TYR A 4 0.18 -1.02 11.12
C TYR A 4 0.64 0.22 10.35
N TYR A 5 1.63 0.94 10.87
CA TYR A 5 2.21 2.11 10.20
C TYR A 5 2.81 1.74 8.83
N TYR A 6 3.59 0.66 8.76
CA TYR A 6 4.19 0.21 7.50
C TYR A 6 3.17 -0.23 6.44
N ASN A 7 2.12 -0.94 6.85
CA ASN A 7 1.13 -1.49 5.93
C ASN A 7 0.12 -0.45 5.43
N ASN A 8 -0.16 0.59 6.23
CA ASN A 8 -1.25 1.53 5.95
C ASN A 8 -0.80 2.97 5.72
N LYS A 9 0.29 3.42 6.36
CA LYS A 9 0.66 4.84 6.46
C LYS A 9 2.01 5.19 5.87
N ARG A 10 2.95 4.24 5.76
CA ARG A 10 4.29 4.48 5.21
C ARG A 10 4.22 4.59 3.68
N ILE A 11 4.17 5.81 3.16
CA ILE A 11 4.18 6.10 1.72
C ILE A 11 5.28 7.12 1.42
N LYS A 12 6.22 6.77 0.51
CA LYS A 12 7.30 7.67 0.06
C LYS A 12 7.14 8.17 -1.39
N ALA A 13 6.23 7.62 -2.18
CA ALA A 13 5.93 8.03 -3.55
C ALA A 13 4.41 8.03 -3.79
N LYS A 14 3.91 8.89 -4.70
CA LYS A 14 2.47 9.09 -4.94
C LYS A 14 1.85 7.85 -5.61
N LEU A 15 1.35 6.91 -4.79
CA LEU A 15 0.38 5.90 -5.23
C LEU A 15 -0.98 6.59 -5.49
N LYS A 16 -1.87 5.96 -6.26
CA LYS A 16 -3.22 6.46 -6.61
C LYS A 16 -4.20 6.61 -5.41
N GLY A 17 -3.74 7.11 -4.27
CA GLY A 17 -4.52 7.24 -3.03
C GLY A 17 -4.71 5.94 -2.24
N LEU A 18 -4.10 4.83 -2.67
CA LEU A 18 -4.24 3.52 -2.01
C LEU A 18 -3.15 3.27 -0.96
N PRO A 19 -3.50 2.65 0.19
CA PRO A 19 -2.54 2.13 1.15
C PRO A 19 -1.59 1.09 0.52
N PRO A 20 -0.35 0.95 1.04
CA PRO A 20 0.64 0.01 0.50
C PRO A 20 0.14 -1.42 0.33
N VAL A 21 -0.60 -1.95 1.29
CA VAL A 21 -1.16 -3.32 1.21
C VAL A 21 -2.20 -3.46 0.10
N LYS A 22 -3.06 -2.46 -0.09
CA LYS A 22 -4.11 -2.48 -1.12
C LYS A 22 -3.54 -2.33 -2.52
N TYR A 23 -2.51 -1.50 -2.68
CA TYR A 23 -1.82 -1.34 -3.95
C TYR A 23 -1.23 -2.66 -4.45
N ARG A 24 -0.55 -3.44 -3.59
CA ARG A 24 0.01 -4.74 -3.97
C ARG A 24 -1.06 -5.73 -4.42
N ILE A 25 -2.18 -5.80 -3.69
CA ILE A 25 -3.31 -6.67 -4.05
C ILE A 25 -3.84 -6.30 -5.43
N GLN A 26 -4.03 -5.00 -5.70
CA GLN A 26 -4.48 -4.54 -7.00
C GLN A 26 -3.49 -4.91 -8.13
N SER A 27 -2.17 -4.77 -7.91
CA SER A 27 -1.16 -5.20 -8.88
C SER A 27 -1.17 -6.70 -9.14
N LEU A 28 -1.46 -7.53 -8.12
CA LEU A 28 -1.56 -8.98 -8.28
C LEU A 28 -2.81 -9.41 -9.06
N LEU A 29 -3.91 -8.68 -8.92
CA LEU A 29 -5.16 -8.96 -9.64
C LEU A 29 -5.17 -8.45 -11.09
N ALA A 30 -4.30 -7.48 -11.41
CA ALA A 30 -4.21 -6.89 -12.74
C ALA A 30 -3.22 -7.62 -13.67
N ALA A 31 -2.51 -8.62 -13.16
CA ALA A 31 -1.61 -9.51 -13.91
C ALA A 31 -2.38 -10.76 -14.38
#